data_AF-A0A1M7BA14-F1
#
_entry.id   AF-A0A1M7BA14-F1
#
_cell.length_a   1.000
_cell.length_b   1.000
_cell.length_c   1.000
_cell.angle_alpha   90.00
_cell.angle_beta   90.00
_cell.angle_gamma   90.00
#
_symmetry.space_group_name_H-M   'P 1'
#
loop_
_entity.id
_entity.type
_entity.pdbx_description
1 polymer ?
#
loop_
_entity_poly.entity_id
_entity_poly.type
_entity_poly.pdbx_seq_one_letter_code
_entity_poly.pdbx_strand_id
1 'polypeptide(L)'
;MPGYISEYDHYGNSPEFIELAFPAGTDISAYEVVIYGSDGRVDHTISLSSLTLQSTVRGTDVYVIDATTPGFSGIEMGDSTALADDTGAIVQFITHTGAVTAVDGPAAGETSTYIGTASGTTNSLQSDDGGQSYYVQSSTNPGRALNGRPARPCLTVGQVKRHIMRGISPQMPLRLRARKEWDFDAMIERLHGDPGSSGHHRKRA
;
A
#
# COMPACT_ATOMS: atom_id res chain seq x y z
N MET A 1 -6.85 -16.24 -8.12
CA MET A 1 -6.34 -14.94 -8.59
C MET A 1 -5.01 -15.25 -9.26
N PRO A 2 -4.67 -14.73 -10.44
CA PRO A 2 -3.31 -14.87 -10.97
C PRO A 2 -2.30 -14.20 -10.02
N GLY A 3 -1.01 -14.48 -10.19
CA GLY A 3 0.04 -13.77 -9.46
C GLY A 3 0.05 -12.27 -9.76
N TYR A 4 0.65 -11.46 -8.90
CA TYR A 4 0.80 -10.01 -9.11
C TYR A 4 2.01 -9.45 -8.38
N ILE A 5 2.45 -8.26 -8.75
CA ILE A 5 3.53 -7.51 -8.08
C ILE A 5 2.94 -6.84 -6.84
N SER A 6 3.26 -7.32 -5.65
CA SER A 6 2.68 -6.83 -4.40
C SER A 6 3.39 -5.61 -3.82
N GLU A 7 4.70 -5.49 -4.02
CA GLU A 7 5.50 -4.38 -3.55
C GLU A 7 6.59 -4.06 -4.57
N TYR A 8 6.84 -2.77 -4.79
CA TYR A 8 7.78 -2.28 -5.78
C TYR A 8 8.62 -1.14 -5.19
N ASP A 9 9.89 -1.41 -4.92
CA ASP A 9 10.87 -0.42 -4.45
C ASP A 9 11.83 -0.07 -5.59
N HIS A 10 11.79 1.19 -6.02
CA HIS A 10 12.55 1.73 -7.16
C HIS A 10 13.54 2.84 -6.74
N TYR A 11 13.71 3.10 -5.43
CA TYR A 11 14.47 4.27 -4.96
C TYR A 11 15.85 3.86 -4.39
N GLY A 12 16.84 3.78 -5.29
CA GLY A 12 18.21 3.27 -5.14
C GLY A 12 19.14 3.81 -4.04
N ASN A 13 18.74 3.72 -2.78
CA ASN A 13 19.64 3.78 -1.62
C ASN A 13 19.35 2.68 -0.57
N SER A 14 18.25 1.95 -0.71
CA SER A 14 18.01 0.62 -0.12
C SER A 14 17.98 -0.37 -1.28
N PRO A 15 18.21 -1.68 -1.07
CA PRO A 15 18.15 -2.60 -2.19
C PRO A 15 16.76 -2.49 -2.83
N GLU A 16 16.73 -2.04 -4.08
CA GLU A 16 15.55 -2.09 -4.93
C GLU A 16 15.08 -3.53 -5.01
N PHE A 17 13.76 -3.72 -5.05
CA PHE A 17 13.19 -5.05 -5.14
C PHE A 17 11.80 -5.03 -5.75
N ILE A 18 11.42 -6.21 -6.24
CA ILE A 18 10.10 -6.51 -6.75
C ILE A 18 9.57 -7.68 -5.91
N GLU A 19 8.51 -7.45 -5.15
CA GLU A 19 7.81 -8.50 -4.42
C GLU A 19 6.65 -9.02 -5.27
N LEU A 20 6.51 -10.34 -5.30
CA LEU A 20 5.48 -11.05 -6.03
C LEU A 20 4.60 -11.83 -5.06
N ALA A 21 3.29 -11.80 -5.31
CA ALA A 21 2.29 -12.52 -4.55
C ALA A 21 1.53 -13.48 -5.47
N PHE A 22 1.51 -14.77 -5.11
CA PHE A 22 0.83 -15.83 -5.84
C PHE A 22 -0.14 -16.59 -4.93
N PRO A 23 -1.22 -17.20 -5.43
CA PRO A 23 -1.95 -18.21 -4.66
C PRO A 23 -1.02 -19.30 -4.15
N ALA A 24 -1.23 -19.75 -2.92
CA ALA A 24 -0.36 -20.75 -2.30
C ALA A 24 -0.31 -22.04 -3.12
N GLY A 25 0.91 -22.54 -3.36
CA GLY A 25 1.16 -23.73 -4.16
C GLY A 25 1.13 -23.53 -5.68
N THR A 26 1.13 -22.28 -6.17
CA THR A 26 1.32 -22.00 -7.60
C THR A 26 2.72 -22.42 -8.03
N ASP A 27 2.84 -23.17 -9.12
CA ASP A 27 4.13 -23.45 -9.75
C ASP A 27 4.55 -22.22 -10.57
N ILE A 28 5.58 -21.51 -10.08
CA ILE A 28 6.11 -20.30 -10.72
C ILE A 28 7.33 -20.60 -11.59
N SER A 29 7.74 -21.86 -11.76
CA SER A 29 9.02 -22.20 -12.40
C SER A 29 9.14 -21.76 -13.85
N ALA A 30 8.01 -21.58 -14.54
CA ALA A 30 7.94 -21.09 -15.93
C ALA A 30 7.51 -19.61 -16.03
N TYR A 31 7.29 -18.93 -14.92
CA TYR A 31 6.98 -17.50 -14.91
C TYR A 31 8.26 -16.67 -15.04
N GLU A 32 8.11 -15.45 -15.55
CA GLU A 32 9.21 -14.50 -15.68
C GLU A 32 8.79 -13.09 -15.26
N VAL A 33 9.74 -12.34 -14.71
CA VAL A 33 9.65 -10.89 -14.60
C VAL A 33 10.57 -10.28 -15.65
N VAL A 34 10.03 -9.37 -16.45
CA VAL A 34 10.77 -8.68 -17.52
C VAL A 34 10.78 -7.20 -17.23
N ILE A 35 11.97 -6.61 -17.16
CA ILE A 35 12.17 -5.17 -17.00
C ILE A 35 12.44 -4.59 -18.38
N TYR A 36 11.70 -3.54 -18.72
CA TYR A 36 11.83 -2.79 -19.95
C TYR A 36 12.34 -1.40 -19.62
N GLY A 37 13.37 -0.98 -20.35
CA GLY A 37 13.92 0.36 -20.24
C GLY A 37 12.92 1.42 -20.74
N SER A 38 13.27 2.68 -20.52
CA SER A 38 12.44 3.83 -20.95
C SER A 38 12.15 3.90 -22.46
N ASP A 39 12.94 3.21 -23.29
CA ASP A 39 12.72 3.11 -24.74
C ASP A 39 11.80 1.93 -25.14
N GLY A 40 11.29 1.18 -24.15
CA GLY A 40 10.40 0.05 -24.32
C GLY A 40 11.10 -1.26 -24.68
N ARG A 41 12.44 -1.33 -24.72
CA ARG A 41 13.16 -2.58 -24.98
C ARG A 41 13.41 -3.36 -23.70
N VAL A 42 13.46 -4.68 -23.82
CA VAL A 42 13.88 -5.58 -22.73
C VAL A 42 15.28 -5.22 -22.27
N ASP A 43 15.43 -4.93 -20.98
CA ASP A 43 16.71 -4.74 -20.30
C ASP A 43 17.09 -5.98 -19.49
N HIS A 44 16.12 -6.51 -18.72
CA HIS A 44 16.31 -7.72 -17.91
C HIS A 44 15.18 -8.71 -18.09
N THR A 45 15.52 -9.99 -18.12
CA THR A 45 14.58 -11.10 -17.98
C THR A 45 15.02 -11.95 -16.80
N ILE A 46 14.14 -12.04 -15.80
CA ILE A 46 14.38 -12.76 -14.55
C ILE A 46 13.43 -13.96 -14.51
N SER A 47 14.00 -15.15 -14.60
CA SER A 47 13.26 -16.40 -14.46
C SER A 47 12.91 -16.66 -12.99
N LEU A 48 11.63 -16.91 -12.70
CA LEU A 48 11.15 -17.12 -11.33
C LEU A 48 11.51 -18.51 -10.76
N SER A 49 11.99 -19.45 -11.58
CA SER A 49 12.50 -20.75 -11.11
C SER A 49 13.68 -20.66 -10.14
N SER A 50 14.38 -19.53 -10.12
CA SER A 50 15.49 -19.29 -9.19
C SER A 50 15.03 -18.79 -7.81
N LEU A 51 13.76 -18.39 -7.68
CA LEU A 51 13.25 -17.78 -6.46
C LEU A 51 12.92 -18.83 -5.41
N THR A 52 13.09 -18.43 -4.15
CA THR A 52 12.69 -19.22 -2.99
C THR A 52 11.52 -18.57 -2.29
N LEU A 53 10.59 -19.39 -1.81
CA LEU A 53 9.43 -18.93 -1.06
C LEU A 53 9.89 -18.18 0.21
N GLN A 54 9.50 -16.91 0.34
CA GLN A 54 9.85 -16.08 1.50
C GLN A 54 8.87 -16.28 2.64
N SER A 55 7.57 -16.28 2.34
CA SER A 55 6.51 -16.55 3.30
C SER A 55 5.21 -16.98 2.64
N THR A 56 4.33 -17.61 3.43
CA THR A 56 2.94 -17.87 3.05
C THR A 56 2.02 -17.17 4.05
N VAL A 57 1.13 -16.31 3.56
CA VAL A 57 0.21 -15.53 4.41
C VAL A 57 -1.19 -15.59 3.83
N ARG A 58 -2.15 -16.10 4.62
CA ARG A 58 -3.57 -16.18 4.24
C ARG A 58 -3.84 -16.87 2.89
N GLY A 59 -3.04 -17.87 2.53
CA GLY A 59 -3.16 -18.59 1.27
C GLY A 59 -2.49 -17.91 0.07
N THR A 60 -1.60 -16.95 0.34
CA THR A 60 -0.74 -16.31 -0.66
C THR A 60 0.72 -16.62 -0.36
N ASP A 61 1.44 -17.11 -1.36
CA ASP A 61 2.89 -17.29 -1.34
C ASP A 61 3.58 -16.01 -1.83
N VAL A 62 4.64 -15.61 -1.12
CA VAL A 62 5.41 -14.38 -1.38
C VAL A 62 6.82 -14.72 -1.83
N TYR A 63 7.26 -14.06 -2.89
CA TYR A 63 8.61 -14.17 -3.46
C TYR A 63 9.19 -12.78 -3.67
N VAL A 64 10.52 -12.66 -3.64
CA VAL A 64 11.22 -11.37 -3.79
C VAL A 64 12.32 -11.52 -4.83
N ILE A 65 12.37 -10.57 -5.75
CA ILE A 65 13.49 -10.31 -6.65
C ILE A 65 14.24 -9.11 -6.07
N ASP A 66 15.53 -9.28 -5.80
CA ASP A 66 16.41 -8.24 -5.26
C ASP A 66 17.84 -8.41 -5.82
N ALA A 67 18.79 -7.62 -5.31
CA ALA A 67 20.20 -7.63 -5.74
C ALA A 67 20.92 -9.01 -5.60
N THR A 68 20.32 -9.99 -4.92
CA THR A 68 20.84 -11.36 -4.83
C THR A 68 20.25 -12.29 -5.89
N THR A 69 19.22 -11.86 -6.60
CA THR A 69 18.55 -12.64 -7.66
C THR A 69 19.38 -12.59 -8.96
N PRO A 70 19.74 -13.75 -9.54
CA PRO A 70 20.48 -13.78 -10.80
C PRO A 70 19.75 -13.03 -11.93
N GLY A 71 20.45 -12.12 -12.60
CA GLY A 71 19.91 -11.35 -13.72
C GLY A 71 19.18 -10.05 -13.32
N PHE A 72 19.04 -9.76 -12.03
CA PHE A 72 18.54 -8.46 -11.55
C PHE A 72 19.70 -7.52 -11.21
N SER A 73 19.71 -6.32 -11.80
CA SER A 73 20.71 -5.27 -11.51
C SER A 73 20.12 -3.95 -11.00
N GLY A 74 18.82 -3.94 -10.68
CA GLY A 74 18.12 -2.76 -10.20
C GLY A 74 16.95 -2.38 -11.09
N ILE A 75 16.35 -1.24 -10.77
CA ILE A 75 15.26 -0.59 -11.49
C ILE A 75 15.69 0.84 -11.76
N GLU A 76 15.90 1.19 -13.03
CA GLU A 76 16.29 2.54 -13.41
C GLU A 76 15.10 3.48 -13.55
N MET A 77 15.38 4.78 -13.50
CA MET A 77 14.37 5.80 -13.74
C MET A 77 13.87 5.70 -15.19
N GLY A 78 12.57 5.45 -15.35
CA GLY A 78 11.96 5.24 -16.67
C GLY A 78 11.59 3.79 -16.94
N ASP A 79 12.06 2.87 -16.09
CA ASP A 79 11.80 1.46 -16.28
C ASP A 79 10.34 1.11 -16.03
N SER A 80 9.95 0.02 -16.68
CA SER A 80 8.68 -0.63 -16.49
C SER A 80 8.90 -2.14 -16.30
N THR A 81 8.00 -2.78 -15.57
CA THR A 81 8.17 -4.16 -15.12
C THR A 81 6.93 -4.96 -15.46
N ALA A 82 7.11 -6.02 -16.23
CA ALA A 82 6.05 -6.97 -16.56
C ALA A 82 6.23 -8.28 -15.81
N LEU A 83 5.12 -8.84 -15.34
CA LEU A 83 5.01 -10.24 -14.91
C LEU A 83 4.36 -11.02 -16.05
N ALA A 84 5.08 -12.01 -16.58
CA ALA A 84 4.59 -12.93 -17.61
C ALA A 84 4.34 -14.32 -17.00
N ASP A 85 3.26 -14.97 -17.41
CA ASP A 85 2.93 -16.33 -16.99
C ASP A 85 3.70 -17.41 -17.76
N ASP A 86 3.41 -18.67 -17.44
CA ASP A 86 4.01 -19.87 -18.03
C ASP A 86 3.69 -20.07 -19.52
N THR A 87 2.78 -19.28 -20.08
CA THR A 87 2.46 -19.24 -21.52
C THR A 87 3.08 -18.04 -22.24
N GLY A 88 3.73 -17.14 -21.50
CA GLY A 88 4.25 -15.87 -21.99
C GLY A 88 3.20 -14.76 -22.07
N ALA A 89 1.99 -14.97 -21.52
CA ALA A 89 0.98 -13.93 -21.46
C ALA A 89 1.28 -12.94 -20.33
N ILE A 90 1.06 -11.65 -20.57
CA ILE A 90 1.28 -10.61 -19.56
C ILE A 90 0.17 -10.64 -18.53
N VAL A 91 0.55 -10.90 -17.28
CA VAL A 91 -0.33 -10.86 -16.11
C VAL A 91 -0.44 -9.44 -15.58
N GLN A 92 0.67 -8.72 -15.57
CA GLN A 92 0.73 -7.34 -15.09
C GLN A 92 1.88 -6.60 -15.79
N PHE A 93 1.68 -5.33 -16.13
CA PHE A 93 2.74 -4.47 -16.65
C PHE A 93 2.63 -3.08 -16.03
N ILE A 94 3.63 -2.69 -15.21
CA ILE A 94 3.60 -1.49 -14.37
C ILE A 94 4.81 -0.59 -14.59
N THR A 95 4.71 0.67 -14.16
CA THR A 95 5.81 1.64 -14.16
C THR A 95 5.63 2.69 -13.07
N HIS A 96 6.75 3.27 -12.61
CA HIS A 96 6.82 4.25 -11.53
C HIS A 96 7.11 5.70 -11.99
N THR A 97 7.35 5.93 -13.28
CA THR A 97 7.75 7.25 -13.84
C THR A 97 6.86 7.75 -14.96
N GLY A 98 6.16 6.85 -15.67
CA GLY A 98 5.19 7.18 -16.72
C GLY A 98 5.01 5.98 -17.66
N ALA A 99 3.86 5.88 -18.34
CA ALA A 99 3.56 4.73 -19.20
C ALA A 99 4.61 4.54 -20.30
N VAL A 100 5.05 3.29 -20.48
CA VAL A 100 6.01 2.82 -21.49
C VAL A 100 5.34 1.76 -22.34
N THR A 101 5.46 1.85 -23.67
CA THR A 101 5.02 0.80 -24.58
C THR A 101 6.20 -0.10 -24.91
N ALA A 102 6.07 -1.40 -24.66
CA ALA A 102 7.13 -2.36 -24.96
C ALA A 102 7.27 -2.56 -26.48
N VAL A 103 8.52 -2.64 -26.94
CA VAL A 103 8.92 -2.75 -28.35
C VAL A 103 9.24 -4.19 -28.73
N ASP A 104 9.81 -4.95 -27.80
CA ASP A 104 10.14 -6.37 -27.92
C ASP A 104 9.74 -7.12 -26.65
N GLY A 105 10.16 -8.38 -26.52
CA GLY A 105 9.84 -9.23 -25.38
C GLY A 105 8.36 -9.68 -25.30
N PRO A 106 7.99 -10.37 -24.22
CA PRO A 106 6.62 -10.87 -24.01
C PRO A 106 5.53 -9.80 -24.01
N ALA A 107 5.87 -8.55 -23.62
CA ALA A 107 4.92 -7.45 -23.58
C ALA A 107 4.89 -6.62 -24.88
N ALA A 108 5.54 -7.05 -25.96
CA ALA A 108 5.66 -6.27 -27.19
C ALA A 108 4.29 -5.74 -27.70
N GLY A 109 4.17 -4.42 -27.81
CA GLY A 109 2.94 -3.72 -28.22
C GLY A 109 1.97 -3.40 -27.07
N GLU A 110 2.22 -3.91 -25.86
CA GLU A 110 1.47 -3.53 -24.65
C GLU A 110 2.06 -2.27 -24.01
N THR A 111 1.21 -1.53 -23.30
CA THR A 111 1.58 -0.31 -22.58
C THR A 111 1.44 -0.51 -21.09
N SER A 112 2.49 -0.18 -20.34
CA SER A 112 2.51 -0.29 -18.88
C SER A 112 1.54 0.68 -18.20
N THR A 113 1.03 0.24 -17.06
CA THR A 113 0.17 1.05 -16.20
C THR A 113 1.02 1.84 -15.21
N TYR A 114 0.87 3.15 -15.19
CA TYR A 114 1.52 4.00 -14.19
C TYR A 114 0.90 3.77 -12.80
N ILE A 115 1.71 3.36 -11.83
CA ILE A 115 1.26 3.00 -10.48
C ILE A 115 1.61 4.05 -9.41
N GLY A 116 2.10 5.22 -9.84
CA GLY A 116 2.57 6.28 -8.94
C GLY A 116 4.08 6.22 -8.74
N THR A 117 4.58 7.07 -7.84
CA THR A 117 5.99 7.10 -7.45
C THR A 117 6.10 7.11 -5.93
N ALA A 118 7.05 6.35 -5.40
CA ALA A 118 7.47 6.42 -4.01
C ALA A 118 8.81 7.17 -3.93
N SER A 119 8.90 8.22 -3.10
CA SER A 119 10.15 8.97 -2.91
C SER A 119 10.73 8.69 -1.54
N GLY A 120 12.04 8.48 -1.46
CA GLY A 120 12.75 8.25 -0.20
C GLY A 120 13.21 6.81 -0.05
N THR A 121 14.30 6.62 0.68
CA THR A 121 15.10 5.38 0.71
C THR A 121 14.44 4.22 1.45
N THR A 122 13.27 4.42 2.04
CA THR A 122 12.52 3.39 2.77
C THR A 122 11.12 3.21 2.21
N ASN A 123 10.83 3.85 1.08
CA ASN A 123 9.48 3.95 0.56
C ASN A 123 9.34 3.10 -0.70
N SER A 124 8.26 2.32 -0.74
CA SER A 124 7.88 1.48 -1.86
C SER A 124 6.45 1.78 -2.29
N LEU A 125 6.03 1.18 -3.40
CA LEU A 125 4.64 1.13 -3.84
C LEU A 125 4.07 -0.24 -3.50
N GLN A 126 3.03 -0.29 -2.68
CA GLN A 126 2.39 -1.53 -2.22
C GLN A 126 0.99 -1.68 -2.81
N SER A 127 0.63 -2.90 -3.21
CA SER A 127 -0.74 -3.33 -3.50
C SER A 127 -1.21 -4.39 -2.51
N ASP A 128 -2.45 -4.26 -2.06
CA ASP A 128 -3.16 -5.22 -1.21
C ASP A 128 -4.49 -5.71 -1.84
N ASP A 129 -4.71 -5.39 -3.13
CA ASP A 129 -5.94 -5.65 -3.88
C ASP A 129 -5.73 -6.45 -5.17
N GLY A 130 -4.63 -7.21 -5.26
CA GLY A 130 -4.32 -8.04 -6.43
C GLY A 130 -3.73 -7.24 -7.59
N GLY A 131 -2.94 -6.21 -7.29
CA GLY A 131 -2.26 -5.38 -8.29
C GLY A 131 -3.13 -4.34 -8.97
N GLN A 132 -4.34 -4.07 -8.44
CA GLN A 132 -5.30 -3.13 -9.05
C GLN A 132 -4.98 -1.68 -8.68
N SER A 133 -4.48 -1.44 -7.47
CA SER A 133 -4.02 -0.13 -7.05
C SER A 133 -2.78 -0.21 -6.16
N TYR A 134 -2.02 0.88 -6.16
CA TYR A 134 -0.81 1.02 -5.36
C TYR A 134 -0.87 2.25 -4.46
N TYR A 135 -0.26 2.15 -3.29
CA TYR A 135 -0.05 3.26 -2.36
C TYR A 135 1.38 3.28 -1.85
N VAL A 136 1.85 4.46 -1.46
CA VAL A 136 3.19 4.60 -0.85
C VAL A 136 3.20 3.93 0.52
N GLN A 137 4.12 2.99 0.70
CA GLN A 137 4.44 2.37 1.98
C GLN A 137 5.71 3.00 2.53
N SER A 138 5.66 3.57 3.73
CA SER A 138 6.76 4.39 4.28
C SER A 138 7.86 3.59 5.00
N SER A 139 7.81 2.27 4.90
CA SER A 139 8.82 1.34 5.41
C SER A 139 8.69 0.04 4.62
N THR A 140 9.63 -0.20 3.74
CA THR A 140 9.68 -1.43 2.95
C THR A 140 9.72 -2.66 3.86
N ASN A 141 9.08 -3.74 3.42
CA ASN A 141 9.02 -4.97 4.19
C ASN A 141 9.10 -6.23 3.31
N PRO A 142 10.14 -6.34 2.45
CA PRO A 142 10.25 -7.42 1.48
C PRO A 142 10.11 -8.80 2.13
N GLY A 143 9.33 -9.66 1.48
CA GLY A 143 9.13 -11.05 1.87
C GLY A 143 8.23 -11.24 3.08
N ARG A 144 7.67 -10.16 3.65
CA ARG A 144 6.70 -10.23 4.75
C ARG A 144 5.27 -10.28 4.22
N ALA A 145 4.34 -10.47 5.15
CA ALA A 145 2.92 -10.46 4.86
C ALA A 145 2.54 -9.24 4.00
N LEU A 146 1.57 -9.45 3.10
CA LEU A 146 0.71 -8.42 2.50
C LEU A 146 0.03 -7.64 3.63
N ASN A 147 0.80 -6.78 4.28
CA ASN A 147 0.36 -5.94 5.36
C ASN A 147 -0.42 -4.84 4.64
N GLY A 148 -1.70 -5.14 4.38
CA GLY A 148 -2.63 -4.14 3.85
C GLY A 148 -2.52 -2.87 4.68
N ARG A 149 -2.91 -1.74 4.08
CA ARG A 149 -2.59 -0.37 4.55
C ARG A 149 -2.41 -0.30 6.06
N PRO A 150 -1.30 0.29 6.57
CA PRO A 150 -1.09 0.40 8.01
C PRO A 150 -2.37 0.88 8.66
N ALA A 151 -2.84 0.14 9.67
CA ALA A 151 -4.14 0.38 10.27
C ALA A 151 -4.27 1.90 10.53
N ARG A 152 -5.32 2.52 9.97
CA ARG A 152 -5.58 3.94 10.24
C ARG A 152 -5.50 4.11 11.75
N PRO A 153 -4.76 5.12 12.27
CA PRO A 153 -4.66 5.28 13.71
C PRO A 153 -6.07 5.27 14.28
N CYS A 154 -6.34 4.38 15.23
CA CYS A 154 -7.63 4.28 15.89
C CYS A 154 -7.89 5.64 16.53
N LEU A 155 -8.69 6.48 15.86
CA LEU A 155 -9.04 7.77 16.39
C LEU A 155 -9.91 7.50 17.60
N THR A 156 -9.53 8.05 18.74
CA THR A 156 -10.44 8.13 19.90
C THR A 156 -11.75 8.79 19.46
N VAL A 157 -12.86 8.49 20.13
CA VAL A 157 -14.16 9.15 19.89
C VAL A 157 -14.01 10.68 19.85
N GLY A 158 -13.14 11.24 20.72
CA GLY A 158 -12.83 12.67 20.73
C GLY A 158 -12.09 13.17 19.48
N GLN A 159 -11.17 12.39 18.92
CA GLN A 159 -10.50 12.73 17.66
C GLN A 159 -11.45 12.65 16.46
N VAL A 160 -12.34 11.65 16.40
CA VAL A 160 -13.37 11.54 15.36
C VAL A 160 -14.32 12.74 15.41
N LYS A 161 -14.84 13.07 16.60
CA LYS A 161 -15.72 14.25 16.80
C LYS A 161 -15.04 15.55 16.31
N ARG A 162 -13.76 15.77 16.61
CA ARG A 162 -13.01 16.94 16.14
C ARG A 162 -12.81 16.96 14.62
N HIS A 163 -12.61 15.80 14.01
CA HIS A 163 -12.41 15.69 12.56
C HIS A 163 -13.72 16.01 11.81
N ILE A 164 -14.84 15.48 12.28
CA ILE A 164 -16.18 15.78 11.73
C ILE A 164 -16.49 17.27 11.88
N MET A 165 -16.25 17.85 13.06
CA MET A 165 -16.51 19.28 13.33
C MET A 165 -15.69 20.22 12.45
N ARG A 166 -14.48 19.82 12.02
CA ARG A 166 -13.63 20.61 11.09
C ARG A 166 -14.08 20.52 9.64
N GLY A 167 -14.85 19.50 9.26
CA GLY A 167 -15.40 19.34 7.91
C GLY A 167 -16.73 20.10 7.69
N ILE A 168 -17.34 20.63 8.75
CA ILE A 168 -18.58 21.40 8.67
C ILE A 168 -18.23 22.88 8.52
N SER A 169 -18.32 23.40 7.30
CA SER A 169 -18.22 24.85 7.05
C SER A 169 -19.45 25.56 7.66
N PRO A 170 -19.30 26.70 8.35
CA PRO A 170 -20.39 27.41 9.02
C PRO A 170 -21.18 28.27 8.03
N GLN A 171 -21.72 27.69 6.96
CA GLN A 171 -22.63 28.40 6.07
C GLN A 171 -23.72 27.47 5.53
N MET A 172 -24.66 27.06 6.39
CA MET A 172 -26.05 26.85 5.99
C MET A 172 -26.97 27.17 7.17
N PRO A 173 -27.95 28.09 7.04
CA PRO A 173 -28.92 28.32 8.09
C PRO A 173 -29.84 27.11 8.20
N LEU A 174 -29.76 26.40 9.33
CA LEU A 174 -30.62 25.27 9.68
C LEU A 174 -32.08 25.71 9.68
N ARG A 175 -32.82 25.43 8.59
CA ARG A 175 -34.28 25.32 8.67
C ARG A 175 -34.59 24.06 9.47
N LEU A 176 -35.01 24.26 10.72
CA LEU A 176 -35.45 23.21 11.63
C LEU A 176 -36.60 22.42 10.97
N ARG A 177 -36.31 21.21 10.49
CA ARG A 177 -37.32 20.15 10.31
C ARG A 177 -36.83 18.90 11.02
N ALA A 178 -37.58 18.55 12.07
CA ALA A 178 -37.64 17.28 12.81
C ALA A 178 -36.30 16.63 13.20
N ARG A 179 -35.95 16.79 14.48
CA ARG A 179 -34.87 16.03 15.15
C ARG A 179 -35.25 14.54 15.22
N LYS A 180 -34.31 13.65 14.89
CA LYS A 180 -34.37 12.23 15.24
C LYS A 180 -33.45 11.96 16.43
N GLU A 181 -33.87 11.04 17.29
CA GLU A 181 -33.56 10.82 18.71
C GLU A 181 -32.09 10.52 19.11
N TRP A 182 -31.09 10.82 18.28
CA TRP A 182 -29.69 10.50 18.60
C TRP A 182 -28.98 11.66 19.33
N ASP A 183 -29.66 12.79 19.53
CA ASP A 183 -29.13 14.00 20.17
C ASP A 183 -29.10 13.95 21.71
N PHE A 184 -29.63 12.89 22.35
CA PHE A 184 -29.82 12.89 23.82
C PHE A 184 -28.57 12.51 24.63
N ASP A 185 -27.67 11.69 24.08
CA ASP A 185 -26.47 11.26 24.83
C ASP A 185 -25.37 12.33 24.90
N ALA A 186 -25.49 13.42 24.13
CA ALA A 186 -24.57 14.55 24.18
C ALA A 186 -24.89 15.58 25.28
N MET A 187 -25.97 15.39 26.05
CA MET A 187 -26.43 16.35 27.07
C MET A 187 -26.25 15.87 28.53
N ILE A 188 -25.82 14.63 28.75
CA ILE A 188 -25.64 14.06 30.12
C ILE A 188 -24.20 14.18 30.67
N GLU A 189 -23.23 14.66 29.89
CA GLU A 189 -21.85 14.85 30.37
C GLU A 189 -21.52 16.32 30.75
N ARG A 190 -22.49 17.03 31.36
CA ARG A 190 -22.32 18.39 31.89
C ARG A 190 -22.75 18.58 33.35
N LEU A 191 -22.78 17.52 34.15
CA LEU A 191 -23.09 17.62 35.59
C LEU A 191 -22.12 16.94 36.56
N HIS A 192 -20.95 16.46 36.14
CA HIS A 192 -19.93 16.01 37.10
C HIS A 192 -18.57 16.63 36.83
N GLY A 193 -18.37 17.82 37.40
CA GLY A 193 -17.06 18.40 37.62
C GLY A 193 -17.12 19.91 37.90
N ASP A 194 -17.30 20.30 39.17
CA ASP A 194 -16.42 21.35 39.73
C ASP A 194 -16.29 21.21 41.26
N PRO A 195 -15.06 21.27 41.83
CA PRO A 195 -14.79 21.19 43.26
C PRO A 195 -14.66 22.58 43.92
N GLY A 196 -15.09 22.71 45.18
CA GLY A 196 -14.76 23.86 46.05
C GLY A 196 -15.67 23.93 47.29
N SER A 197 -15.24 23.56 48.50
CA SER A 197 -14.34 24.27 49.43
C SER A 197 -15.07 25.02 50.56
N SER A 198 -14.57 24.82 51.79
CA SER A 198 -14.89 25.48 53.08
C SER A 198 -16.22 25.07 53.75
N GLY A 199 -16.35 24.92 55.06
CA GLY A 199 -15.48 25.15 56.21
C GLY A 199 -16.39 25.09 57.44
N HIS A 200 -16.24 24.07 58.30
CA HIS A 200 -17.05 23.93 59.51
C HIS A 200 -16.37 24.64 60.70
N HIS A 201 -17.17 25.37 61.47
CA HIS A 201 -16.76 26.23 62.57
C HIS A 201 -16.08 25.47 63.73
N ARG A 202 -15.12 26.16 64.36
CA ARG A 202 -14.33 25.79 65.55
C ARG A 202 -15.20 25.44 66.78
N LYS A 203 -14.66 24.60 67.66
CA LYS A 203 -14.24 25.00 69.02
C LYS A 203 -13.16 24.04 69.57
N ARG A 204 -12.09 24.62 70.11
CA ARG A 204 -11.10 23.94 70.96
C ARG A 204 -11.65 23.85 72.40
N ALA A 205 -11.05 22.96 73.19
CA ALA A 205 -10.87 23.18 74.63
C ALA A 205 -10.04 24.44 74.90
#